data_AF-A0A938GI11-F1
#
_entry.id   AF-A0A938GI11-F1
#
_cell.length_a   1.000
_cell.length_b   1.000
_cell.length_c   1.000
_cell.angle_alpha   90.00
_cell.angle_beta   90.00
_cell.angle_gamma   90.00
#
_symmetry.space_group_name_H-M   'P 1'
#
loop_
_entity.id
_entity.type
_entity.pdbx_description
1 polymer ?
#
loop_
_entity_poly.entity_id
_entity_poly.type
_entity_poly.pdbx_seq_one_letter_code
_entity_poly.pdbx_strand_id
1 'polypeptide(L)'
;MRRAGLSGASVLKIDTEGAEVRVARGAKSCLAKPSLRLVICEHNRFGLTALGATTAELMREFYAAGFKAFATEDGSNFQEITLDGAFQPCGAWAERFNTDRTDNIFFRR
;
A
#
# COMPACT_ATOMS: atom_id res chain seq x y z
N MET A 1 -12.97 -20.75 7.49
CA MET A 1 -14.35 -20.63 6.95
C MET A 1 -14.28 -20.42 5.44
N ARG A 2 -14.80 -21.35 4.63
CA ARG A 2 -15.16 -21.13 3.23
C ARG A 2 -16.67 -20.92 3.20
N ARG A 3 -17.15 -19.71 2.90
CA ARG A 3 -18.57 -19.44 2.63
C ARG A 3 -18.67 -18.91 1.19
N ALA A 4 -19.63 -19.43 0.43
CA ALA A 4 -19.97 -19.03 -0.94
C ALA A 4 -18.95 -19.32 -2.08
N GLY A 5 -18.15 -20.39 -2.00
CA GLY A 5 -17.25 -20.76 -3.12
C GLY A 5 -16.05 -19.82 -3.36
N LEU A 6 -15.93 -18.75 -2.57
CA LEU A 6 -14.78 -17.85 -2.61
C LEU A 6 -13.57 -18.56 -1.98
N SER A 7 -12.54 -18.83 -2.79
CA SER A 7 -11.35 -19.61 -2.43
C SER A 7 -10.32 -18.85 -1.57
N GLY A 8 -10.74 -17.78 -0.91
CA GLY A 8 -9.87 -16.82 -0.21
C GLY A 8 -9.84 -15.47 -0.94
N ALA A 9 -9.35 -14.43 -0.27
CA ALA A 9 -9.20 -13.11 -0.87
C ALA A 9 -7.93 -13.08 -1.74
N SER A 10 -8.10 -12.73 -3.02
CA SER A 10 -6.99 -12.51 -3.95
C SER A 10 -6.55 -11.05 -4.02
N VAL A 11 -7.43 -10.15 -3.57
CA VAL A 11 -7.26 -8.70 -3.58
C VAL A 11 -7.69 -8.12 -2.23
N LEU A 12 -6.98 -7.11 -1.75
CA LEU A 12 -7.31 -6.31 -0.57
C LEU A 12 -7.36 -4.83 -0.96
N LYS A 13 -8.47 -4.14 -0.71
CA LYS A 13 -8.53 -2.67 -0.79
C LYS A 13 -8.41 -2.09 0.62
N ILE A 14 -7.58 -1.06 0.79
CA ILE A 14 -7.42 -0.28 2.02
C ILE A 14 -7.70 1.18 1.66
N ASP A 15 -8.68 1.76 2.35
CA ASP A 15 -9.20 3.10 2.11
C ASP A 15 -9.72 3.58 3.45
N THR A 16 -8.83 4.19 4.23
CA THR A 16 -9.01 4.36 5.68
C THR A 16 -8.63 5.73 6.21
N GLU A 17 -8.55 6.72 5.32
CA GLU A 17 -8.42 8.13 5.64
C GLU A 17 -7.28 8.44 6.66
N GLY A 18 -6.13 7.75 6.52
CA GLY A 18 -4.94 7.92 7.35
C GLY A 18 -4.59 6.74 8.26
N ALA A 19 -5.51 5.78 8.44
CA ALA A 19 -5.27 4.64 9.31
C ALA A 19 -4.54 3.47 8.63
N GLU A 20 -4.00 3.67 7.42
CA GLU A 20 -3.50 2.60 6.54
C GLU A 20 -2.39 1.79 7.21
N VAL A 21 -1.47 2.45 7.91
CA VAL A 21 -0.37 1.78 8.64
C VAL A 21 -0.91 0.85 9.72
N ARG A 22 -1.95 1.28 10.46
CA ARG A 22 -2.57 0.47 11.52
C ARG A 22 -3.29 -0.73 10.91
N VAL A 23 -3.97 -0.53 9.78
CA VAL A 23 -4.62 -1.60 9.03
C VAL A 23 -3.59 -2.61 8.53
N ALA A 24 -2.51 -2.17 7.88
CA ALA A 24 -1.45 -3.04 7.38
C ALA A 24 -0.84 -3.88 8.51
N ARG A 25 -0.54 -3.25 9.67
CA ARG A 25 -0.02 -3.92 10.86
C ARG A 25 -1.00 -4.94 11.44
N GLY A 26 -2.29 -4.63 11.48
CA GLY A 26 -3.34 -5.54 11.93
C GLY A 26 -3.64 -6.67 10.93
N ALA A 27 -3.41 -6.41 9.64
CA ALA A 27 -3.70 -7.34 8.55
C ALA A 27 -2.52 -8.27 8.21
N LYS A 28 -1.46 -8.36 9.04
CA LYS A 28 -0.26 -9.17 8.76
C LYS A 28 -0.57 -10.62 8.35
N SER A 29 -1.51 -11.28 9.02
CA SER A 29 -1.90 -12.66 8.67
C SER A 29 -2.63 -12.76 7.32
N CYS A 30 -3.33 -11.70 6.91
CA CYS A 30 -3.94 -11.60 5.58
C CYS A 30 -2.88 -11.32 4.53
N LEU A 31 -2.00 -10.33 4.79
CA LEU A 31 -0.89 -9.96 3.93
C LEU A 31 0.05 -11.14 3.69
N ALA A 32 0.25 -12.03 4.66
CA ALA A 32 1.09 -13.22 4.50
C ALA A 32 0.50 -14.28 3.56
N LYS A 33 -0.81 -14.29 3.26
CA LYS A 33 -1.45 -15.36 2.49
C LYS A 33 -0.96 -15.42 1.04
N PRO A 34 -0.43 -16.55 0.55
CA PRO A 34 0.04 -16.67 -0.83
C PRO A 34 -1.04 -16.37 -1.89
N SER A 35 -2.31 -16.57 -1.53
CA SER A 35 -3.46 -16.27 -2.38
C SER A 35 -3.68 -14.77 -2.61
N LEU A 36 -3.24 -13.91 -1.69
CA LEU A 36 -3.37 -12.46 -1.83
C LEU A 36 -2.29 -11.95 -2.77
N ARG A 37 -2.69 -11.53 -3.98
CA ARG A 37 -1.77 -11.11 -5.05
C ARG A 37 -1.68 -9.60 -5.21
N LEU A 38 -2.71 -8.89 -4.77
CA LEU A 38 -2.88 -7.45 -5.00
C LEU A 38 -3.38 -6.75 -3.74
N VAL A 39 -2.77 -5.62 -3.40
CA VAL A 39 -3.33 -4.64 -2.46
C VAL A 39 -3.50 -3.31 -3.19
N ILE A 40 -4.66 -2.68 -3.06
CA ILE A 40 -4.91 -1.30 -3.49
C ILE A 40 -5.08 -0.49 -2.23
N CYS A 41 -4.22 0.50 -2.00
CA CYS A 41 -4.22 1.32 -0.81
C CYS A 41 -4.28 2.79 -1.21
N GLU A 42 -5.35 3.49 -0.85
CA GLU A 42 -5.36 4.95 -0.96
C GLU A 42 -4.33 5.47 0.05
N HIS A 43 -3.36 6.24 -0.45
CA HIS A 43 -2.37 6.91 0.36
C HIS A 43 -2.82 8.34 0.63
N ASN A 44 -3.43 8.53 1.79
CA ASN A 44 -3.78 9.86 2.31
C ASN A 44 -2.66 10.37 3.22
N ARG A 45 -1.74 11.16 2.68
CA ARG A 45 -0.56 11.64 3.41
C ARG A 45 -0.93 12.55 4.57
N PHE A 46 -1.92 13.41 4.36
CA PHE A 46 -2.44 14.30 5.40
C PHE A 46 -2.99 13.49 6.57
N GLY A 47 -3.83 12.50 6.28
CA GLY A 47 -4.40 11.60 7.28
C GLY A 47 -3.35 10.78 8.03
N LEU A 48 -2.36 10.22 7.30
CA LEU A 48 -1.24 9.48 7.91
C LEU A 48 -0.49 10.36 8.92
N THR A 49 -0.12 11.56 8.50
CA THR A 49 0.62 12.52 9.34
C THR A 49 -0.20 12.91 10.57
N ALA A 50 -1.49 13.20 10.39
CA ALA A 50 -2.41 13.56 11.48
C ALA A 50 -2.56 12.43 12.51
N LEU A 51 -2.40 11.17 12.10
CA LEU A 51 -2.45 9.99 12.97
C LEU A 51 -1.07 9.52 13.46
N GLY A 52 -0.01 10.30 13.22
CA GLY A 52 1.34 10.07 13.71
C GLY A 52 2.11 9.00 12.94
N ALA A 53 1.77 8.77 11.68
CA ALA A 53 2.41 7.80 10.80
C ALA A 53 3.03 8.47 9.57
N THR A 54 3.91 7.75 8.90
CA THR A 54 4.60 8.23 7.69
C THR A 54 4.39 7.31 6.49
N THR A 55 4.56 7.87 5.28
CA THR A 55 4.59 7.09 4.03
C THR A 55 5.62 5.97 4.07
N ALA A 56 6.83 6.23 4.59
CA ALA A 56 7.87 5.22 4.70
C ALA A 56 7.49 4.06 5.63
N GLU A 57 6.77 4.31 6.72
CA GLU A 57 6.24 3.23 7.55
C GLU A 57 5.24 2.39 6.78
N LEU A 58 4.31 3.01 6.05
CA LEU A 58 3.33 2.29 5.23
C LEU A 58 4.02 1.41 4.17
N MET A 59 4.96 1.99 3.43
CA MET A 59 5.74 1.27 2.42
C MET A 59 6.50 0.10 3.03
N ARG A 60 7.11 0.30 4.20
CA ARG A 60 7.84 -0.76 4.91
C ARG A 60 6.95 -1.95 5.25
N GLU A 61 5.72 -1.73 5.71
CA GLU A 61 4.79 -2.84 6.03
C GLU A 61 4.50 -3.71 4.80
N PHE A 62 4.25 -3.10 3.63
CA PHE A 62 3.96 -3.85 2.40
C PHE A 62 5.19 -4.52 1.78
N TYR A 63 6.35 -3.85 1.79
CA TYR A 63 7.60 -4.44 1.31
C TYR A 63 8.05 -5.61 2.20
N ALA A 64 7.93 -5.48 3.52
CA ALA A 64 8.19 -6.57 4.46
C ALA A 64 7.26 -7.77 4.25
N ALA A 65 6.04 -7.52 3.76
CA ALA A 65 5.10 -8.56 3.35
C ALA A 65 5.35 -9.10 1.92
N GLY A 66 6.43 -8.71 1.24
CA GLY A 66 6.82 -9.25 -0.07
C GLY A 66 6.11 -8.61 -1.26
N PHE A 67 5.51 -7.43 -1.09
CA PHE A 67 4.91 -6.68 -2.18
C PHE A 67 5.89 -5.67 -2.80
N LYS A 68 5.69 -5.36 -4.08
CA LYS A 68 6.26 -4.19 -4.76
C LYS A 68 5.18 -3.12 -4.89
N ALA A 69 5.56 -1.86 -4.76
CA ALA A 69 4.62 -0.75 -4.85
C ALA A 69 4.68 -0.07 -6.22
N PHE A 70 3.51 0.33 -6.70
CA PHE A 70 3.27 1.08 -7.91
C PHE A 70 2.31 2.22 -7.55
N ALA A 71 2.39 3.35 -8.24
CA ALA A 71 1.41 4.42 -8.08
C ALA A 71 0.71 4.75 -9.38
N THR A 72 -0.47 5.31 -9.22
CA THR A 72 -1.28 5.87 -10.29
C THR A 72 -2.03 7.11 -9.78
N GLU A 73 -2.21 8.11 -10.64
CA GLU A 73 -3.00 9.30 -10.31
C GLU A 73 -4.47 9.14 -10.72
N ASP A 74 -4.75 8.38 -11.78
CA ASP A 74 -6.05 8.27 -12.43
C ASP A 74 -6.46 6.82 -12.76
N GLY A 75 -5.66 5.84 -12.34
CA GLY A 75 -5.86 4.43 -12.65
C GLY A 75 -5.47 4.01 -14.07
N SER A 76 -4.94 4.92 -14.90
CA SER A 76 -4.62 4.64 -16.31
C SER A 76 -3.16 4.29 -16.52
N ASN A 77 -2.25 4.86 -15.72
CA ASN A 77 -0.81 4.64 -15.81
C ASN A 77 -0.26 4.17 -14.46
N PHE A 78 0.36 2.99 -14.46
CA PHE A 78 1.03 2.42 -13.29
C PHE A 78 2.53 2.51 -13.47
N GLN A 79 3.20 2.98 -12.43
CA GLN A 79 4.63 3.15 -12.45
C GLN A 79 5.20 2.66 -11.12
N GLU A 80 6.28 1.89 -11.19
CA GLU A 80 6.92 1.31 -10.00
C GLU A 80 7.51 2.41 -9.13
N ILE A 81 7.27 2.32 -7.82
CA ILE A 81 7.81 3.23 -6.81
C ILE A 81 9.16 2.70 -6.40
N THR A 82 10.21 3.47 -6.69
CA THR A 82 11.54 3.19 -6.16
C THR A 82 11.66 3.80 -4.77
N LEU A 83 12.14 3.00 -3.82
CA LEU A 83 12.40 3.43 -2.46
C LEU A 83 13.91 3.54 -2.23
N ASP A 84 14.31 4.50 -1.40
CA ASP A 84 15.67 4.58 -0.87
C ASP A 84 15.89 3.61 0.31
N GLY A 85 17.09 3.66 0.92
CA GLY A 85 17.44 2.84 2.09
C GLY A 85 16.59 3.13 3.35
N ALA A 86 15.84 4.23 3.38
CA ALA A 86 14.93 4.61 4.46
C ALA A 86 13.47 4.27 4.16
N PHE A 87 13.18 3.62 3.02
CA PHE A 87 11.83 3.34 2.51
C PHE A 87 11.05 4.60 2.12
N GLN A 88 11.74 5.70 1.82
CA GLN A 88 11.10 6.90 1.24
C GLN A 88 11.04 6.77 -0.28
N PRO A 89 9.94 7.19 -0.93
CA PRO A 89 9.91 7.34 -2.38
C PRO A 89 11.04 8.25 -2.87
N CYS A 90 11.78 7.83 -3.90
CA CYS A 90 12.93 8.56 -4.41
C CYS A 90 12.92 8.67 -5.95
N GLY A 91 13.83 9.49 -6.50
CA GLY A 91 13.88 9.79 -7.93
C GLY A 91 12.68 10.63 -8.38
N ALA A 92 12.17 10.35 -9.59
CA ALA A 92 11.03 11.08 -10.18
C ALA A 92 9.73 11.01 -9.32
N TRP A 93 9.70 10.16 -8.29
CA TRP A 93 8.57 9.98 -7.39
C TRP A 93 8.55 10.92 -6.20
N ALA A 94 9.71 11.39 -5.72
CA ALA A 94 9.77 12.18 -4.50
C ALA A 94 8.91 13.46 -4.58
N GLU A 95 8.86 14.08 -5.76
CA GLU A 95 8.08 15.29 -6.01
C GLU A 95 6.60 15.00 -6.28
N ARG A 96 6.28 13.86 -6.91
CA ARG A 96 4.90 13.47 -7.26
C ARG A 96 4.09 12.93 -6.07
N PHE A 97 4.74 12.25 -5.12
CA PHE A 97 4.11 11.85 -3.85
C PHE A 97 3.94 13.01 -2.86
N ASN A 98 4.27 14.23 -3.26
CA ASN A 98 4.05 15.41 -2.44
C ASN A 98 2.60 15.92 -2.50
N THR A 99 1.71 15.22 -3.19
CA THR A 99 0.26 15.50 -3.22
C THR A 99 -0.45 14.85 -2.02
N ASP A 100 -1.60 15.40 -1.62
CA ASP A 100 -2.31 14.96 -0.41
C ASP A 100 -2.92 13.56 -0.52
N ARG A 101 -3.24 13.10 -1.74
CA ARG A 101 -3.83 11.79 -2.02
C ARG A 101 -3.24 11.16 -3.27
N THR A 102 -2.93 9.87 -3.20
CA THR A 102 -2.50 9.05 -4.35
C THR A 102 -2.95 7.62 -4.14
N ASP A 103 -3.41 6.92 -5.17
CA ASP A 103 -3.66 5.48 -5.07
C ASP A 103 -2.37 4.70 -5.28
N ASN A 104 -1.97 3.97 -4.24
CA ASN A 104 -0.84 3.06 -4.28
C ASN A 104 -1.32 1.62 -4.48
N ILE A 105 -0.73 0.95 -5.45
CA ILE A 105 -1.06 -0.42 -5.81
C ILE A 105 0.15 -1.29 -5.57
N PHE A 106 -0.06 -2.38 -4.84
CA PHE A 106 0.98 -3.28 -4.41
C PHE A 106 0.77 -4.67 -5.00
N PHE A 107 1.74 -5.14 -5.78
CA PHE A 107 1.74 -6.48 -6.35
C PHE A 107 2.69 -7.39 -5.59
N ARG A 108 2.23 -8.60 -5.25
CA ARG A 108 3.09 -9.62 -4.63
C ARG A 108 4.08 -10.18 -5.67
N ARG A 109 5.36 -10.25 -5.30
CA ARG A 109 6.41 -10.90 -6.12
C ARG A 109 6.17 -12.40 -6.25
#